data_AF-A0A2I4F4U1-F1
#
_entry.id   AF-A0A2I4F4U1-F1
#
_cell.length_a   1.000
_cell.length_b   1.000
_cell.length_c   1.000
_cell.angle_alpha   90.00
_cell.angle_beta   90.00
_cell.angle_gamma   90.00
#
_symmetry.space_group_name_H-M   'P 1'
#
loop_
_entity.id
_entity.type
_entity.pdbx_description
1 polymer ?
#
loop_
_entity_poly.entity_id
_entity_poly.type
_entity_poly.pdbx_seq_one_letter_code
_entity_poly.pdbx_strand_id
1 'polypeptide(L)'
;MKVSMKGRYETNKSNGPAVALATLGFNAGDVKLRACFHSYKRTALDGTLVLDSANKVSANHALGSRNCKLKYTYVHEGVTTFEPCYDLEKNSWEFAVARKVYGDHVLRGWYQTSSPVLGLEWSRNSKQNGSFKILASVDLAEEKKVPKLIVESTWSLEI
;
A
#
# COMPACT_ATOMS: atom_id res chain seq x y z
N MET A 1 -16.52 -19.11 0.51
CA MET A 1 -16.94 -17.71 0.69
C MET A 1 -16.78 -17.34 2.15
N LYS A 2 -16.24 -16.15 2.47
CA LYS A 2 -15.99 -15.69 3.85
C LYS A 2 -16.45 -14.24 4.02
N VAL A 3 -17.26 -14.00 5.04
CA VAL A 3 -17.69 -12.67 5.48
C VAL A 3 -17.08 -12.39 6.85
N SER A 4 -16.67 -11.14 7.08
CA SER A 4 -16.10 -10.70 8.36
C SER A 4 -16.65 -9.33 8.74
N MET A 5 -17.01 -9.16 10.01
CA MET A 5 -17.35 -7.87 10.60
C MET A 5 -16.42 -7.61 11.79
N LYS A 6 -15.86 -6.40 11.88
CA LYS A 6 -15.04 -5.97 13.01
C LYS A 6 -15.47 -4.57 13.45
N GLY A 7 -15.76 -4.40 14.73
CA GLY A 7 -15.97 -3.10 15.36
C GLY A 7 -14.77 -2.71 16.22
N ARG A 8 -14.49 -1.42 16.29
CA ARG A 8 -13.52 -0.84 17.24
C ARG A 8 -14.10 0.49 17.73
N TYR A 9 -13.97 0.73 19.03
CA TYR A 9 -14.36 1.98 19.69
C TYR A 9 -13.19 2.45 20.55
N GLU A 10 -12.76 3.69 20.34
CA GLU A 10 -11.67 4.30 21.10
C GLU A 10 -12.14 5.63 21.68
N THR A 11 -11.95 5.79 22.99
CA THR A 11 -12.18 7.04 23.71
C THR A 11 -10.85 7.76 23.89
N ASN A 12 -10.74 9.01 23.44
CA ASN A 12 -9.57 9.82 23.75
C ASN A 12 -9.61 10.28 25.21
N LYS A 13 -8.55 10.03 25.98
CA LYS A 13 -8.36 10.59 27.33
C LYS A 13 -7.96 12.08 27.24
N SER A 14 -8.88 12.93 26.77
CA SER A 14 -8.80 14.41 26.82
C SER A 14 -9.88 15.04 25.90
N ASN A 15 -11.15 15.07 26.31
CA ASN A 15 -12.25 15.84 25.68
C ASN A 15 -12.45 15.72 24.14
N GLY A 16 -11.77 14.80 23.46
CA GLY A 16 -11.88 14.58 22.02
C GLY A 16 -13.08 13.70 21.66
N PRO A 17 -13.65 13.82 20.44
CA PRO A 17 -14.76 12.98 20.02
C PRO A 17 -14.35 11.51 20.02
N ALA A 18 -15.22 10.64 20.54
CA ALA A 18 -15.01 9.20 20.48
C ALA A 18 -15.01 8.72 19.03
N VAL A 19 -14.06 7.86 18.70
CA VAL A 19 -13.88 7.34 17.35
C VAL A 19 -14.41 5.90 17.32
N ALA A 20 -15.44 5.68 16.50
CA ALA A 20 -15.94 4.35 16.20
C ALA A 20 -15.59 3.98 14.76
N LEU A 21 -15.07 2.79 14.58
CA LEU A 21 -14.74 2.19 13.28
C LEU A 21 -15.48 0.86 13.15
N ALA A 22 -16.26 0.71 12.09
CA ALA A 22 -16.82 -0.57 11.68
C ALA A 22 -16.19 -1.00 10.35
N THR A 23 -15.78 -2.26 10.25
CA THR A 23 -15.23 -2.84 9.02
C THR A 23 -16.04 -4.05 8.62
N LEU A 24 -16.58 -4.04 7.41
CA LEU A 24 -17.20 -5.18 6.75
C LEU A 24 -16.25 -5.68 5.66
N GLY A 25 -16.01 -6.99 5.62
CA GLY A 25 -15.15 -7.63 4.65
C GLY A 25 -15.85 -8.81 3.99
N PHE A 26 -15.77 -8.89 2.67
CA PHE A 26 -16.29 -9.95 1.85
C PHE A 26 -15.14 -10.56 1.03
N ASN A 27 -14.97 -11.87 1.09
CA ASN A 27 -13.98 -12.58 0.29
C ASN A 27 -14.64 -13.81 -0.35
N ALA A 28 -14.70 -13.85 -1.67
CA ALA A 28 -15.25 -14.96 -2.44
C ALA A 28 -14.35 -15.25 -3.64
N GLY A 29 -13.52 -16.30 -3.50
CA GLY A 29 -12.53 -16.68 -4.50
C GLY A 29 -11.62 -15.50 -4.83
N ASP A 30 -11.72 -15.05 -6.06
CA ASP A 30 -10.91 -13.99 -6.66
C ASP A 30 -11.37 -12.57 -6.31
N VAL A 31 -12.56 -12.42 -5.73
CA VAL A 31 -13.11 -11.12 -5.33
C VAL A 31 -12.92 -10.89 -3.84
N LYS A 32 -12.35 -9.73 -3.50
CA LYS A 32 -12.26 -9.24 -2.12
C LYS A 32 -12.79 -7.81 -2.07
N LEU A 33 -13.77 -7.57 -1.20
CA LEU A 33 -14.34 -6.25 -0.95
C LEU A 33 -14.23 -5.94 0.54
N ARG A 34 -13.96 -4.68 0.88
CA ARG A 34 -13.93 -4.19 2.25
C ARG A 34 -14.57 -2.81 2.29
N ALA A 35 -15.39 -2.58 3.30
CA ALA A 35 -15.93 -1.27 3.62
C ALA A 35 -15.58 -0.93 5.07
N CYS A 36 -15.06 0.27 5.29
CA CYS A 36 -14.68 0.80 6.59
C CYS A 36 -15.48 2.08 6.86
N PHE A 37 -16.33 2.07 7.87
CA PHE A 37 -17.20 3.18 8.26
C PHE A 37 -16.64 3.84 9.51
N HIS A 38 -16.40 5.15 9.44
CA HIS A 38 -15.97 5.95 10.58
C HIS A 38 -17.10 6.82 11.12
N SER A 39 -17.18 6.97 12.44
CA SER A 39 -18.18 7.83 13.10
C SER A 39 -18.15 9.29 12.64
N TYR A 40 -17.02 9.79 12.13
CA TYR A 40 -16.87 11.15 11.60
C TYR A 40 -17.11 11.27 10.07
N LYS A 41 -18.15 10.61 9.55
CA LYS A 41 -18.63 10.72 8.14
C LYS A 41 -17.62 10.35 7.04
N ARG A 42 -16.54 9.63 7.35
CA ARG A 42 -15.66 9.04 6.32
C ARG A 42 -15.99 7.57 6.15
N THR A 43 -16.29 7.15 4.93
CA THR A 43 -16.38 5.72 4.58
C THR A 43 -15.31 5.42 3.54
N ALA A 44 -14.48 4.42 3.78
CA ALA A 44 -13.51 3.93 2.81
C ALA A 44 -13.98 2.59 2.25
N LEU A 45 -13.88 2.42 0.94
CA LEU A 45 -14.18 1.21 0.21
C LEU A 45 -12.90 0.73 -0.46
N ASP A 46 -12.58 -0.55 -0.30
CA ASP A 46 -11.48 -1.22 -0.98
C ASP A 46 -12.02 -2.44 -1.74
N GLY A 47 -11.56 -2.60 -2.97
CA GLY A 47 -11.90 -3.72 -3.83
C GLY A 47 -10.66 -4.32 -4.47
N THR A 48 -10.67 -5.63 -4.64
CA THR A 48 -9.67 -6.40 -5.38
C THR A 48 -10.38 -7.46 -6.19
N LEU A 49 -10.01 -7.56 -7.46
CA LEU A 49 -10.34 -8.66 -8.36
C LEU A 49 -9.04 -9.32 -8.81
N VAL A 50 -8.87 -10.60 -8.49
CA VAL A 50 -7.82 -11.45 -9.05
C VAL A 50 -8.32 -11.96 -10.39
N LEU A 51 -7.55 -11.74 -11.46
CA LEU A 51 -7.93 -12.20 -12.79
C LEU A 51 -7.37 -13.60 -13.04
N ASP A 52 -6.12 -13.81 -12.62
CA ASP A 52 -5.41 -15.08 -12.64
C ASP A 52 -4.26 -15.07 -11.61
N SER A 53 -3.36 -16.04 -11.67
CA SER A 53 -2.23 -16.17 -10.73
C SER A 53 -1.20 -15.02 -10.82
N ALA A 54 -1.14 -14.31 -11.95
CA ALA A 54 -0.20 -13.23 -12.22
C ALA A 54 -0.86 -11.84 -12.19
N ASN A 55 -2.16 -11.75 -12.48
CA ASN A 55 -2.85 -10.49 -12.77
C ASN A 55 -3.91 -10.17 -11.71
N LYS A 56 -3.87 -8.94 -11.20
CA LYS A 56 -4.82 -8.43 -10.21
C LYS A 56 -5.15 -6.96 -10.47
N VAL A 57 -6.41 -6.60 -10.28
CA VAL A 57 -6.89 -5.22 -10.25
C VAL A 57 -7.34 -4.89 -8.83
N SER A 58 -6.97 -3.70 -8.35
CA SER A 58 -7.44 -3.17 -7.07
C SER A 58 -7.95 -1.75 -7.23
N ALA A 59 -8.99 -1.40 -6.48
CA ALA A 59 -9.50 -0.05 -6.39
C ALA A 59 -9.71 0.31 -4.92
N ASN A 60 -9.39 1.53 -4.53
CA ASN A 60 -9.78 2.07 -3.23
C ASN A 60 -10.44 3.43 -3.42
N HIS A 61 -11.43 3.73 -2.61
CA HIS A 61 -12.16 5.00 -2.67
C HIS A 61 -12.60 5.44 -1.28
N ALA A 62 -12.39 6.72 -0.95
CA ALA A 62 -13.00 7.34 0.21
C ALA A 62 -14.26 8.10 -0.21
N LEU A 63 -15.43 7.59 0.16
CA LEU A 63 -16.73 8.17 -0.13
C LEU A 63 -16.84 9.59 0.43
N GLY A 64 -17.40 10.49 -0.37
CA GLY A 64 -17.47 11.93 -0.05
C GLY A 64 -16.18 12.70 -0.33
N SER A 65 -15.19 12.06 -0.96
CA SER A 65 -13.98 12.71 -1.46
C SER A 65 -13.73 12.33 -2.92
N ARG A 66 -12.80 13.02 -3.59
CA ARG A 66 -12.30 12.62 -4.91
C ARG A 66 -11.22 11.53 -4.83
N ASN A 67 -10.83 11.13 -3.62
CA ASN A 67 -9.77 10.15 -3.40
C ASN A 67 -10.24 8.77 -3.87
N CYS A 68 -9.79 8.40 -5.06
CA CYS A 68 -9.96 7.08 -5.63
C CYS A 68 -8.65 6.71 -6.31
N LYS A 69 -8.13 5.51 -6.02
CA LYS A 69 -6.97 4.98 -6.74
C LYS A 69 -7.31 3.65 -7.38
N LEU A 70 -6.78 3.48 -8.59
CA LEU A 70 -6.88 2.26 -9.37
C LEU A 70 -5.48 1.71 -9.55
N LYS A 71 -5.25 0.48 -9.13
CA LYS A 71 -3.97 -0.20 -9.24
C LYS A 71 -4.12 -1.49 -10.01
N TYR A 72 -3.29 -1.67 -11.02
CA TYR A 72 -3.08 -2.96 -11.65
C TYR A 72 -1.78 -3.57 -11.12
N THR A 73 -1.76 -4.88 -10.94
CA THR A 73 -0.59 -5.64 -10.53
C THR A 73 -0.41 -6.80 -11.48
N TYR A 74 0.76 -6.89 -12.10
CA TYR A 74 1.18 -8.03 -12.92
C TYR A 74 2.45 -8.63 -12.36
N VAL A 75 2.46 -9.94 -12.14
CA VAL A 75 3.62 -10.71 -11.69
C VAL A 75 4.17 -11.53 -12.84
N HIS A 76 5.27 -11.09 -13.42
CA HIS A 76 6.03 -11.81 -14.43
C HIS A 76 6.91 -12.88 -13.77
N GLU A 77 6.72 -14.13 -14.18
CA GLU A 77 7.50 -15.31 -13.77
C GLU A 77 7.54 -15.53 -12.24
N GLY A 78 6.55 -15.02 -11.49
CA GLY A 78 6.49 -15.15 -10.03
C GLY A 78 7.52 -14.31 -9.24
N VAL A 79 8.43 -13.61 -9.94
CA VAL A 79 9.59 -12.92 -9.35
C VAL A 79 9.59 -11.41 -9.58
N THR A 80 9.05 -10.92 -10.70
CA THR A 80 9.03 -9.48 -11.02
C THR A 80 7.59 -8.97 -11.05
N THR A 81 7.30 -7.94 -10.27
CA THR A 81 5.99 -7.32 -10.14
C THR A 81 6.00 -5.95 -10.79
N PHE A 82 5.04 -5.68 -11.67
CA PHE A 82 4.76 -4.36 -12.24
C PHE A 82 3.46 -3.83 -11.62
N GLU A 83 3.49 -2.58 -11.15
CA GLU A 83 2.37 -1.95 -10.46
C GLU A 83 2.17 -0.51 -10.95
N PRO A 84 1.46 -0.28 -12.07
CA PRO A 84 0.92 1.02 -12.38
C PRO A 84 -0.31 1.30 -11.48
N CYS A 85 -0.32 2.51 -10.91
CA CYS A 85 -1.38 3.00 -10.04
C CYS A 85 -1.77 4.41 -10.48
N TYR A 86 -3.05 4.66 -10.68
CA TYR A 86 -3.58 5.97 -11.01
C TYR A 86 -4.39 6.52 -9.84
N ASP A 87 -4.07 7.74 -9.43
CA ASP A 87 -4.73 8.50 -8.38
C ASP A 87 -5.63 9.57 -9.02
N LEU A 88 -6.96 9.40 -8.88
CA LEU A 88 -7.98 10.29 -9.46
C LEU A 88 -8.08 11.64 -8.74
N GLU A 89 -7.65 11.72 -7.48
CA GLU A 89 -7.62 12.97 -6.73
C GLU A 89 -6.47 13.84 -7.20
N LYS A 90 -5.30 13.23 -7.39
CA LYS A 90 -4.10 13.93 -7.86
C LYS A 90 -4.01 14.03 -9.38
N ASN A 91 -4.89 13.33 -10.11
CA ASN A 91 -4.80 13.17 -11.55
C ASN A 91 -3.40 12.72 -11.98
N SER A 92 -2.87 11.69 -11.31
CA SER A 92 -1.46 11.32 -11.46
C SER A 92 -1.23 9.82 -11.43
N TRP A 93 -0.16 9.40 -12.09
CA TRP A 93 0.35 8.05 -12.08
C TRP A 93 1.45 7.87 -11.04
N GLU A 94 1.46 6.71 -10.40
CA GLU A 94 2.57 6.11 -9.67
C GLU A 94 2.90 4.78 -10.35
N PHE A 95 4.15 4.61 -10.77
CA PHE A 95 4.64 3.38 -11.37
C PHE A 95 5.62 2.73 -10.41
N ALA A 96 5.44 1.46 -10.12
CA ALA A 96 6.43 0.69 -9.38
C ALA A 96 6.78 -0.62 -10.10
N VAL A 97 8.05 -1.01 -9.99
CA VAL A 97 8.56 -2.30 -10.41
C VAL A 97 9.32 -2.89 -9.24
N ALA A 98 8.98 -4.11 -8.85
CA ALA A 98 9.66 -4.84 -7.78
C ALA A 98 10.17 -6.18 -8.30
N ARG A 99 11.38 -6.59 -7.90
CA ARG A 99 11.95 -7.89 -8.25
C ARG A 99 12.47 -8.57 -6.99
N LYS A 100 12.03 -9.82 -6.79
CA LYS A 100 12.65 -10.74 -5.83
C LYS A 100 14.01 -11.15 -6.38
N VAL A 101 15.05 -11.01 -5.57
CA VAL A 101 16.44 -11.26 -6.02
C VAL A 101 17.04 -12.50 -5.36
N TYR A 102 17.19 -12.50 -4.04
CA TYR A 102 17.81 -13.61 -3.31
C TYR A 102 17.04 -13.85 -2.02
N GLY A 103 16.56 -15.09 -1.80
CA GLY A 103 15.76 -15.43 -0.62
C GLY A 103 14.63 -14.43 -0.38
N ASP A 104 14.65 -13.79 0.80
CA ASP A 104 13.64 -12.81 1.24
C ASP A 104 13.94 -11.36 0.80
N HIS A 105 14.91 -11.15 -0.10
CA HIS A 105 15.30 -9.82 -0.58
C HIS A 105 14.48 -9.37 -1.79
N VAL A 106 14.04 -8.11 -1.77
CA VAL A 106 13.31 -7.45 -2.85
C VAL A 106 13.98 -6.12 -3.19
N LEU A 107 14.21 -5.89 -4.49
CA LEU A 107 14.56 -4.58 -5.03
C LEU A 107 13.34 -3.97 -5.69
N ARG A 108 13.01 -2.71 -5.38
CA ARG A 108 11.86 -2.02 -5.92
C ARG A 108 12.23 -0.62 -6.38
N GLY A 109 11.97 -0.31 -7.64
CA GLY A 109 12.01 1.04 -8.19
C GLY A 109 10.60 1.61 -8.29
N TRP A 110 10.44 2.91 -8.09
CA TRP A 110 9.16 3.57 -8.28
C TRP A 110 9.32 5.02 -8.73
N TYR A 111 8.30 5.53 -9.42
CA TYR A 111 8.22 6.91 -9.90
C TYR A 111 6.80 7.45 -9.71
N GLN A 112 6.68 8.64 -9.14
CA GLN A 112 5.40 9.31 -8.93
C GLN A 112 5.33 10.58 -9.80
N THR A 113 4.28 10.75 -10.59
CA THR A 113 4.18 11.88 -11.53
C THR A 113 3.69 13.18 -10.90
N SER A 114 2.83 13.14 -9.87
CA SER A 114 2.32 14.37 -9.22
C SER A 114 3.40 15.13 -8.46
N SER A 115 4.39 14.41 -7.96
CA SER A 115 5.57 14.92 -7.27
C SER A 115 6.69 14.08 -7.87
N PRO A 116 7.39 14.57 -8.90
CA PRO A 116 8.26 13.81 -9.81
C PRO A 116 9.47 13.22 -9.08
N VAL A 117 9.20 12.30 -8.17
CA VAL A 117 10.16 11.66 -7.27
C VAL A 117 10.43 10.29 -7.85
N LEU A 118 11.72 10.01 -8.05
CA LEU A 118 12.24 8.70 -8.41
C LEU A 118 12.82 8.07 -7.16
N GLY A 119 12.39 6.84 -6.86
CA GLY A 119 12.83 6.11 -5.68
C GLY A 119 13.31 4.70 -6.00
N LEU A 120 14.25 4.23 -5.19
CA LEU A 120 14.74 2.86 -5.14
C LEU A 120 14.69 2.36 -3.70
N GLU A 121 14.23 1.13 -3.54
CA GLU A 121 14.08 0.45 -2.28
C GLU A 121 14.77 -0.92 -2.36
N TRP A 122 15.57 -1.24 -1.35
CA TRP A 122 16.02 -2.59 -1.07
C TRP A 122 15.47 -3.01 0.28
N SER A 123 14.74 -4.13 0.33
CA SER A 123 14.22 -4.68 1.56
C SER A 123 14.54 -6.15 1.70
N ARG A 124 14.64 -6.60 2.96
CA ARG A 124 14.65 -8.01 3.35
C ARG A 124 13.64 -8.20 4.46
N ASN A 125 12.80 -9.21 4.33
CA ASN A 125 11.86 -9.59 5.40
C ASN A 125 12.12 -11.03 5.84
N SER A 126 13.03 -11.21 6.80
CA SER A 126 13.41 -12.52 7.32
C SER A 126 13.04 -12.65 8.80
N LYS A 127 12.42 -13.78 9.16
CA LYS A 127 12.06 -14.09 10.56
C LYS A 127 13.28 -14.47 11.40
N GLN A 128 14.32 -15.05 10.80
CA GLN A 128 15.50 -15.56 11.51
C GLN A 128 16.60 -14.50 11.64
N ASN A 129 16.83 -13.71 10.59
CA ASN A 129 17.96 -12.77 10.51
C ASN A 129 17.53 -11.30 10.64
N GLY A 130 16.30 -11.05 11.08
CA GLY A 130 15.73 -9.71 11.14
C GLY A 130 15.39 -9.13 9.77
N SER A 131 14.61 -8.07 9.79
CA SER A 131 14.16 -7.36 8.60
C SER A 131 14.88 -6.02 8.46
N PHE A 132 15.09 -5.57 7.24
CA PHE A 132 15.60 -4.24 6.97
C PHE A 132 14.98 -3.64 5.71
N LYS A 133 15.07 -2.32 5.61
CA LYS A 133 14.64 -1.54 4.47
C LYS A 133 15.60 -0.37 4.25
N ILE A 134 16.10 -0.23 3.03
CA ILE A 134 16.94 0.87 2.58
C ILE A 134 16.20 1.56 1.43
N LEU A 135 15.98 2.86 1.54
CA LEU A 135 15.26 3.67 0.57
C LEU A 135 16.15 4.84 0.15
N ALA A 136 16.37 4.99 -1.14
CA ALA A 136 16.96 6.18 -1.74
C ALA A 136 15.91 6.82 -2.65
N SER A 137 15.76 8.14 -2.59
CA SER A 137 14.83 8.86 -3.47
C SER A 137 15.38 10.23 -3.83
N VAL A 138 14.99 10.74 -4.98
CA VAL A 138 15.37 12.08 -5.45
C VAL A 138 14.14 12.76 -6.02
N ASP A 139 13.91 14.00 -5.62
CA ASP A 139 12.91 14.85 -6.26
C ASP A 139 13.50 15.44 -7.54
N LEU A 140 12.88 15.14 -8.68
CA LEU A 140 13.33 15.61 -9.98
C LEU A 140 12.80 17.02 -10.31
N ALA A 141 11.85 17.55 -9.53
CA ALA A 141 11.39 18.94 -9.67
C ALA A 141 12.35 19.93 -9.00
N GLU A 142 13.13 19.50 -8.01
CA GLU A 142 14.10 20.36 -7.34
C GLU A 142 15.28 20.69 -8.28
N GLU A 143 15.69 21.97 -8.28
CA GLU A 143 16.85 22.44 -9.05
C GLU A 143 18.14 21.71 -8.61
N LYS A 144 18.31 21.55 -7.29
CA LYS A 144 19.39 20.78 -6.71
C LYS A 144 18.90 19.39 -6.32
N LYS A 145 19.26 18.39 -7.12
CA LYS A 145 18.88 16.98 -6.96
C LYS A 145 19.60 16.29 -5.80
N VAL A 146 19.26 16.65 -4.56
CA VAL A 146 19.85 16.02 -3.36
C VAL A 146 19.08 14.74 -3.04
N PRO A 147 19.73 13.56 -3.02
CA PRO A 147 19.04 12.33 -2.69
C PRO A 147 18.72 12.25 -1.20
N LYS A 148 17.50 11.82 -0.89
CA LYS A 148 17.07 11.42 0.45
C LYS A 148 17.35 9.93 0.65
N LEU A 149 18.10 9.59 1.69
CA LEU A 149 18.40 8.22 2.10
C LEU A 149 17.72 7.92 3.45
N ILE A 150 17.03 6.78 3.52
CA ILE A 150 16.39 6.26 4.74
C ILE A 150 16.82 4.80 4.92
N VAL A 151 17.20 4.44 6.15
CA VAL A 151 17.58 3.07 6.51
C VAL A 151 16.81 2.68 7.77
N GLU A 152 16.13 1.54 7.71
CA GLU A 152 15.31 0.98 8.79
C GLU A 152 15.70 -0.47 9.03
N SER A 153 15.72 -0.89 10.29
CA SER A 153 15.94 -2.28 10.70
C SER A 153 14.94 -2.67 11.79
N THR A 154 14.49 -3.93 11.77
CA THR A 154 13.51 -4.46 12.72
C THR A 154 13.93 -5.84 13.18
N TRP A 155 13.90 -6.04 14.50
CA TRP A 155 14.25 -7.28 15.17
C TRP A 155 13.06 -7.70 16.05
N SER A 156 12.68 -8.97 15.96
CA SER A 156 11.62 -9.55 16.79
C SER A 156 12.25 -10.67 17.60
N LEU A 157 12.17 -10.55 18.92
CA LEU A 157 12.61 -11.57 19.86
C LEU A 157 11.35 -12.28 20.36
N GLU A 158 11.20 -13.55 20.04
CA GLU A 158 10.26 -14.42 20.74
C GLU A 158 11.02 -14.95 21.98
N ILE A 159 10.51 -14.60 23.17
CA ILE A 159 10.98 -15.11 24.47
C ILE A 159 9.97 -16.15 24.96
#